data_AF-A0A644XSL8-F1
#
_entry.id   AF-A0A644XSL8-F1
#
_cell.length_a   1.000
_cell.length_b   1.000
_cell.length_c   1.000
_cell.angle_alpha   90.00
_cell.angle_beta   90.00
_cell.angle_gamma   90.00
#
_symmetry.space_group_name_H-M   'P 1'
#
loop_
_entity.id
_entity.type
_entity.pdbx_description
1 polymer ?
#
loop_
_entity_poly.entity_id
_entity_poly.type
_entity_poly.pdbx_seq_one_letter_code
_entity_poly.pdbx_strand_id
1 'polypeptide(L)'
;MNQKYLAAYTQGMDEDIQLCIKADAENIAAFIAKYPFAPRITMETLEGHFLLNTRLGFIDRCYDQNYLATQLIPVLAPMQMGERDIPEIISLSDYSELSPEDTSLLPDWNAWRDYGISDEDFPAFRESLLEMENDPVDVDSEEMDR
;
A
#
# COMPACT_ATOMS: atom_id res chain seq x y z
N MET A 1 -7.84 -0.25 5.00
CA MET A 1 -7.08 -0.92 3.93
C MET A 1 -7.86 -2.08 3.32
N ASN A 2 -8.21 -1.91 2.04
CA ASN A 2 -8.87 -2.87 1.17
C ASN A 2 -7.91 -3.68 0.27
N GLN A 3 -6.61 -3.42 0.36
CA GLN A 3 -5.61 -4.13 -0.44
C GLN A 3 -5.28 -5.51 0.10
N LYS A 4 -4.95 -6.44 -0.81
CA LYS A 4 -4.46 -7.77 -0.47
C LYS A 4 -2.93 -7.84 -0.41
N TYR A 5 -2.26 -7.05 -1.25
CA TYR A 5 -0.82 -6.97 -1.34
C TYR A 5 -0.33 -5.52 -1.41
N LEU A 6 0.91 -5.29 -0.99
CA LEU A 6 1.62 -4.02 -1.12
C LEU A 6 3.01 -4.27 -1.70
N ALA A 7 3.51 -3.29 -2.47
CA ALA A 7 4.93 -3.18 -2.74
C ALA A 7 5.61 -2.56 -1.51
N ALA A 8 6.57 -3.28 -0.92
CA ALA A 8 7.36 -2.82 0.20
C ALA A 8 8.83 -2.80 -0.17
N TYR A 9 9.49 -1.66 0.03
CA TYR A 9 10.90 -1.54 -0.28
C TYR A 9 11.68 -0.71 0.73
N THR A 10 12.92 -1.13 1.00
CA THR A 10 13.91 -0.36 1.77
C THR A 10 14.72 0.53 0.82
N GLN A 11 15.21 1.67 1.33
CA GLN A 11 16.06 2.58 0.57
C GLN A 11 17.22 3.07 1.43
N GLY A 12 18.41 3.06 0.84
CA GLY A 12 19.64 3.57 1.46
C GLY A 12 20.32 2.57 2.39
N MET A 13 20.03 1.28 2.22
CA MET A 13 20.82 0.21 2.83
C MET A 13 22.00 -0.18 1.93
N ASP A 14 22.88 -1.06 2.40
CA ASP A 14 23.93 -1.65 1.54
C ASP A 14 23.31 -2.42 0.37
N GLU A 15 22.19 -3.11 0.62
CA GLU A 15 21.33 -3.74 -0.38
C GLU A 15 19.87 -3.34 -0.11
N ASP A 16 19.24 -2.69 -1.09
CA ASP A 16 17.82 -2.36 -1.04
C ASP A 16 16.99 -3.64 -1.27
N ILE A 17 15.97 -3.82 -0.43
CA ILE A 17 15.03 -4.94 -0.48
C ILE A 17 13.76 -4.44 -1.15
N GLN A 18 13.19 -5.22 -2.07
CA GLN A 18 11.88 -4.97 -2.67
C GLN A 18 11.07 -6.26 -2.67
N LEU A 19 9.93 -6.26 -1.99
CA LEU A 19 9.03 -7.41 -1.87
C LEU A 19 7.59 -7.01 -2.17
N CYS A 20 6.83 -7.92 -2.76
CA CYS A 20 5.37 -7.87 -2.75
C CYS A 20 4.89 -8.62 -1.50
N ILE A 21 4.37 -7.91 -0.51
CA ILE A 21 4.00 -8.47 0.79
C ILE A 21 2.49 -8.52 0.95
N LYS A 22 1.98 -9.49 1.72
CA LYS A 22 0.58 -9.50 2.14
C LYS A 22 0.24 -8.21 2.92
N ALA A 23 -0.86 -7.56 2.57
CA ALA A 23 -1.28 -6.26 3.08
C ALA A 23 -2.11 -6.38 4.38
N ASP A 24 -1.48 -6.86 5.45
CA ASP A 24 -2.08 -6.83 6.78
C ASP A 24 -1.13 -6.23 7.82
N ALA A 25 -1.69 -5.81 8.96
CA ALA A 25 -0.94 -5.10 10.00
C ALA A 25 0.22 -5.91 10.58
N GLU A 26 0.08 -7.22 10.74
CA GLU A 26 1.13 -8.06 11.31
C GLU A 26 2.31 -8.17 10.34
N ASN A 27 2.03 -8.40 9.06
CA ASN A 27 3.06 -8.57 8.04
C ASN A 27 3.78 -7.25 7.71
N ILE A 28 3.04 -6.13 7.66
CA ILE A 28 3.60 -4.79 7.49
C ILE A 28 4.49 -4.43 8.69
N ALA A 29 4.02 -4.68 9.92
CA ALA A 29 4.81 -4.46 11.12
C ALA A 29 6.08 -5.32 11.13
N ALA A 30 5.98 -6.59 10.72
CA ALA A 30 7.11 -7.50 10.65
C ALA A 30 8.18 -6.99 9.67
N PHE A 31 7.77 -6.50 8.50
CA PHE A 31 8.70 -5.90 7.54
C PHE A 31 9.43 -4.69 8.15
N ILE A 32 8.70 -3.76 8.76
CA ILE A 32 9.30 -2.57 9.39
C ILE A 32 10.25 -2.96 10.53
N ALA A 33 9.83 -3.87 11.40
CA ALA A 33 10.60 -4.31 12.56
C ALA A 33 11.84 -5.13 12.18
N LYS A 34 11.80 -5.86 11.05
CA LYS A 34 12.94 -6.63 10.53
C LYS A 34 14.07 -5.74 10.01
N TYR A 35 13.74 -4.54 9.53
CA TYR A 35 14.70 -3.58 8.98
C TYR A 35 14.73 -2.27 9.80
N PRO A 36 15.02 -2.31 11.11
CA PRO A 36 14.85 -1.16 12.00
C PRO A 36 15.83 -0.01 11.69
N PHE A 37 16.92 -0.29 10.98
CA PHE A 37 17.94 0.70 10.61
C PHE A 37 17.84 1.14 9.14
N ALA A 38 16.85 0.65 8.38
CA ALA A 38 16.61 1.16 7.04
C ALA A 38 16.35 2.68 7.11
N PRO A 39 17.14 3.51 6.39
CA PRO A 39 16.93 4.96 6.40
C PRO A 39 15.51 5.35 6.02
N ARG A 40 14.95 4.61 5.06
CA ARG A 40 13.57 4.73 4.61
C ARG A 40 13.03 3.37 4.21
N ILE A 41 11.81 3.10 4.65
CA ILE A 41 10.93 2.07 4.08
C ILE A 41 9.77 2.81 3.45
N THR A 42 9.33 2.38 2.27
CA THR A 42 8.11 2.86 1.65
C THR A 42 7.20 1.67 1.34
N MET A 43 5.91 1.87 1.56
CA MET A 43 4.87 0.93 1.18
C MET A 43 3.78 1.63 0.39
N GLU A 44 3.41 1.01 -0.72
CA GLU A 44 2.44 1.51 -1.68
C GLU A 44 1.63 0.35 -2.27
N THR A 45 0.49 0.66 -2.87
CA THR A 45 -0.24 -0.34 -3.69
C THR A 45 0.62 -0.76 -4.87
N LEU A 46 0.26 -1.86 -5.54
CA LEU A 46 1.02 -2.36 -6.68
C LEU A 46 0.99 -1.39 -7.89
N GLU A 47 0.06 -0.43 -7.88
CA GLU A 47 -0.16 0.64 -8.85
C GLU A 47 0.55 1.94 -8.44
N GLY A 48 1.23 1.95 -7.29
CA GLY A 48 2.02 3.09 -6.80
C GLY A 48 1.24 4.10 -5.95
N HIS A 49 0.06 3.76 -5.42
CA HIS A 49 -0.62 4.64 -4.47
C HIS A 49 0.03 4.53 -3.08
N PHE A 50 0.63 5.62 -2.62
CA PHE A 50 1.33 5.68 -1.34
C PHE A 50 0.43 5.33 -0.15
N LEU A 51 0.90 4.44 0.74
CA LEU A 51 0.27 4.17 2.03
C LEU A 51 1.06 4.81 3.17
N LEU A 52 2.33 4.42 3.31
CA LEU A 52 3.17 4.85 4.43
C LEU A 52 4.65 4.85 4.09
N ASN A 53 5.41 5.56 4.92
CA ASN A 53 6.86 5.45 4.95
C ASN A 53 7.39 5.49 6.39
N THR A 54 8.67 5.13 6.52
CA THR A 54 9.41 5.23 7.75
C THR A 54 10.62 6.16 7.63
N ARG A 55 11.12 6.59 8.79
CA ARG A 55 12.45 7.16 8.99
C ARG A 55 13.13 6.40 10.11
N LEU A 56 14.24 5.72 9.81
CA LEU A 56 14.99 4.91 10.78
C LEU A 56 14.08 3.92 11.54
N GLY A 57 13.26 3.17 10.78
CA GLY A 57 12.34 2.17 11.33
C GLY A 57 11.06 2.72 12.01
N PHE A 58 10.95 4.03 12.23
CA PHE A 58 9.73 4.62 12.80
C PHE A 58 8.81 5.16 11.70
N ILE A 59 7.50 4.96 11.85
CA ILE A 59 6.51 5.49 10.91
C ILE A 59 6.61 7.02 10.89
N ASP A 60 6.88 7.58 9.71
CA ASP A 60 7.02 9.02 9.48
C ASP A 60 5.71 9.60 8.93
N ARG A 61 5.16 8.96 7.89
CA ARG A 61 3.83 9.28 7.34
C ARG A 61 3.04 8.01 7.08
N CYS A 62 1.74 8.06 7.33
CA CYS A 62 0.77 7.07 6.90
C CYS A 62 -0.52 7.78 6.50
N TYR A 63 -1.10 7.48 5.35
CA TYR A 63 -2.33 8.15 4.89
C TYR A 63 -3.59 7.55 5.52
N ASP A 64 -3.60 6.27 5.86
CA ASP A 64 -4.69 5.64 6.60
C ASP A 64 -4.45 5.77 8.12
N GLN A 65 -4.80 6.93 8.69
CA GLN A 65 -4.61 7.21 10.12
C GLN A 65 -5.43 6.29 11.02
N ASN A 66 -6.61 5.83 10.57
CA ASN A 66 -7.43 4.91 11.34
C ASN A 66 -6.78 3.52 11.39
N TYR A 67 -6.32 2.99 10.26
CA TYR A 67 -5.53 1.76 10.20
C TYR A 67 -4.26 1.87 11.03
N LEU A 68 -3.54 2.99 10.94
CA LEU A 68 -2.33 3.24 11.72
C LEU A 68 -2.60 3.06 13.22
N ALA A 69 -3.61 3.76 13.75
CA ALA A 69 -3.91 3.77 15.18
C ALA A 69 -4.53 2.47 15.69
N THR A 70 -5.42 1.86 14.91
CA THR A 70 -6.26 0.74 15.38
C THR A 70 -5.69 -0.63 15.05
N GLN A 71 -4.82 -0.73 14.04
CA GLN A 71 -4.30 -2.01 13.56
C GLN A 71 -2.77 -2.07 13.59
N LEU A 72 -2.08 -1.10 12.98
CA LEU A 72 -0.64 -1.18 12.78
C LEU A 72 0.19 -0.90 14.05
N ILE A 73 -0.03 0.23 14.73
CA ILE A 73 0.71 0.56 15.97
C ILE A 73 0.58 -0.52 17.04
N PRO A 74 -0.62 -1.09 17.31
CA PRO A 74 -0.80 -2.13 18.33
C PRO A 74 0.07 -3.37 18.13
N VAL A 75 0.48 -3.70 16.90
CA VAL A 75 1.35 -4.85 16.61
C VAL A 75 2.80 -4.44 16.38
N LEU A 76 3.05 -3.28 15.78
CA LEU A 76 4.41 -2.79 15.52
C LEU A 76 5.16 -2.40 16.79
N ALA A 77 4.51 -1.67 17.70
CA ALA A 77 5.20 -1.17 18.90
C ALA A 77 5.75 -2.31 19.78
N PRO A 78 4.99 -3.38 20.10
CA PRO A 78 5.53 -4.51 20.84
C PRO A 78 6.70 -5.22 20.14
N MET A 79 6.68 -5.32 18.79
CA MET A 79 7.80 -5.90 18.03
C MET A 79 9.06 -5.04 18.14
N GLN A 80 8.93 -3.72 18.03
CA GLN A 80 10.06 -2.79 18.15
C GLN A 80 10.63 -2.72 19.56
N MET A 81 9.79 -2.92 20.58
CA MET A 81 10.21 -2.97 21.99
C MET A 81 10.80 -4.32 22.41
N GLY A 82 10.76 -5.33 21.53
CA GLY A 82 11.18 -6.71 21.85
C GLY A 82 10.22 -7.45 22.79
N GLU A 83 8.99 -6.95 22.94
CA GLU A 83 7.93 -7.56 23.74
C GLU A 83 7.18 -8.67 22.97
N ARG A 84 7.36 -8.71 21.65
CA ARG A 84 6.81 -9.72 20.73
C ARG A 84 7.85 -10.10 19.69
N ASP A 85 7.94 -11.39 19.37
CA ASP A 85 8.79 -11.87 18.28
C ASP A 85 8.32 -11.34 16.92
N ILE A 86 9.27 -11.05 16.04
CA ILE A 86 9.01 -10.63 14.67
C ILE A 86 8.70 -11.89 13.84
N PRO A 87 7.48 -12.03 13.28
CA PRO A 87 7.14 -13.19 12.47
C PRO A 87 7.86 -13.17 11.11
N GLU A 88 7.83 -14.30 10.42
CA GLU A 88 8.32 -14.37 9.04
C GLU A 88 7.45 -13.49 8.12
N ILE A 89 8.10 -12.80 7.18
CA ILE A 89 7.42 -11.94 6.21
C ILE A 89 6.76 -12.84 5.16
N ILE A 90 5.44 -12.70 5.02
CA ILE A 90 4.66 -13.34 3.98
C ILE A 90 4.72 -12.47 2.73
N SER A 91 5.44 -12.94 1.71
CA SER A 91 5.57 -12.28 0.42
C SER A 91 5.25 -13.22 -0.74
N LEU A 92 4.78 -12.65 -1.86
CA LEU A 92 4.68 -13.38 -3.11
C LEU A 92 6.07 -13.65 -3.69
N SER A 93 6.29 -14.90 -4.09
CA SER A 93 7.54 -15.33 -4.72
C SER A 93 7.51 -15.14 -6.24
N ASP A 94 6.32 -15.16 -6.84
CA ASP A 94 6.08 -14.93 -8.26
C ASP A 94 4.90 -13.96 -8.45
N TYR A 95 5.13 -12.90 -9.22
CA TYR A 95 4.10 -11.89 -9.55
C TYR A 95 3.12 -12.41 -10.61
N SER A 96 3.43 -13.50 -11.31
CA SER A 96 2.51 -14.12 -12.27
C SER A 96 1.26 -14.73 -11.62
N GLU A 97 1.30 -14.92 -10.30
CA GLU A 97 0.17 -15.39 -9.49
C GLU A 97 -0.86 -14.29 -9.18
N LEU A 98 -0.53 -13.02 -9.43
CA LEU A 98 -1.45 -11.91 -9.24
C LEU A 98 -2.52 -11.91 -10.32
N SER A 99 -3.77 -11.91 -9.89
CA SER A 99 -4.90 -11.67 -10.77
C SER A 99 -5.21 -10.16 -10.88
N PRO A 100 -5.91 -9.72 -11.93
CA PRO A 100 -6.27 -8.30 -12.08
C PRO A 100 -7.05 -7.73 -10.88
N GLU A 101 -7.84 -8.55 -10.19
CA GLU A 101 -8.55 -8.12 -8.98
C GLU A 101 -7.65 -7.93 -7.75
N ASP A 102 -6.40 -8.40 -7.78
CA ASP A 102 -5.43 -8.18 -6.70
C ASP A 102 -4.69 -6.84 -6.82
N THR A 103 -4.74 -6.21 -8.00
CA THR A 103 -4.09 -4.93 -8.33
C THR A 103 -5.12 -3.81 -8.57
N SER A 104 -6.29 -4.09 -9.14
CA SER A 104 -7.20 -3.05 -9.64
C SER A 104 -8.06 -2.31 -8.58
N LEU A 105 -7.75 -2.38 -7.29
CA LEU A 105 -8.58 -1.74 -6.26
C LEU A 105 -8.05 -0.36 -5.90
N LEU A 106 -8.83 0.69 -6.17
CA LEU A 106 -8.55 2.02 -5.61
C LEU A 106 -8.48 1.95 -4.08
N PRO A 107 -7.44 2.54 -3.45
CA PRO A 107 -7.29 2.51 -2.00
C PRO A 107 -8.50 3.09 -1.27
N ASP A 108 -8.83 2.53 -0.12
CA ASP A 108 -9.85 3.05 0.80
C ASP A 108 -9.34 4.21 1.68
N TRP A 109 -8.09 4.63 1.48
CA TRP A 109 -7.48 5.81 2.09
C TRP A 109 -7.18 6.91 1.07
N ASN A 110 -7.06 8.14 1.54
CA ASN A 110 -6.79 9.30 0.71
C ASN A 110 -5.35 9.34 0.20
N ALA A 111 -5.07 8.59 -0.87
CA ALA A 111 -3.79 8.60 -1.58
C ALA A 111 -3.51 9.93 -2.31
N TRP A 112 -4.54 10.78 -2.45
CA TRP A 112 -4.46 12.07 -3.14
C TRP A 112 -4.27 13.27 -2.22
N ARG A 113 -3.98 13.04 -0.94
CA ARG A 113 -3.76 14.10 0.05
C ARG A 113 -2.69 15.09 -0.40
N ASP A 114 -1.55 14.59 -0.88
CA ASP A 114 -0.43 15.43 -1.36
C ASP A 114 -0.74 16.12 -2.71
N TYR A 115 -1.85 15.76 -3.37
CA TYR A 115 -2.36 16.37 -4.61
C TYR A 115 -3.51 17.37 -4.36
N GLY A 116 -3.79 17.69 -3.09
CA GLY A 116 -4.77 18.71 -2.70
C GLY A 116 -6.19 18.20 -2.47
N ILE A 117 -6.42 16.88 -2.48
CA ILE A 117 -7.71 16.31 -2.11
C ILE A 117 -7.79 16.19 -0.59
N SER A 118 -8.74 16.89 0.03
CA SER A 118 -8.96 16.80 1.47
C SER A 118 -9.59 15.46 1.85
N ASP A 119 -9.48 15.06 3.12
CA ASP A 119 -10.15 13.83 3.59
C ASP A 119 -11.69 13.94 3.51
N GLU A 120 -12.24 15.17 3.57
CA GLU A 120 -13.67 15.44 3.42
C GLU A 120 -14.12 15.23 1.97
N ASP A 121 -13.31 15.65 1.00
CA ASP A 121 -13.61 15.53 -0.44
C ASP A 121 -13.28 14.15 -0.99
N PHE A 122 -12.39 13.40 -0.32
CA PHE A 122 -11.89 12.12 -0.81
C PHE A 122 -12.97 11.09 -1.15
N PRO A 123 -14.03 10.88 -0.34
CA PRO A 123 -15.09 9.93 -0.69
C PRO A 123 -15.75 10.26 -2.04
N ALA A 124 -16.14 11.52 -2.26
CA ALA A 124 -16.77 11.93 -3.52
C ALA A 124 -15.80 11.81 -4.70
N PHE A 125 -14.53 12.19 -4.49
CA PHE A 125 -13.48 12.04 -5.50
C PHE A 125 -13.26 10.56 -5.86
N ARG A 126 -13.19 9.67 -4.87
CA ARG A 126 -13.00 8.23 -5.07
C ARG A 126 -14.15 7.59 -5.85
N GLU A 127 -15.40 7.96 -5.54
CA GLU A 127 -16.55 7.47 -6.32
C GLU A 127 -16.47 7.92 -7.78
N SER A 128 -16.06 9.16 -8.05
CA SER A 128 -15.89 9.63 -9.44
C SER A 128 -14.81 8.84 -10.20
N LEU A 129 -13.71 8.43 -9.53
CA LEU A 129 -12.69 7.59 -10.15
C LEU A 129 -13.23 6.19 -10.46
N LEU A 130 -14.02 5.60 -9.56
CA LEU A 130 -14.67 4.30 -9.80
C LEU A 130 -15.66 4.36 -10.96
N GLU A 131 -16.43 5.44 -11.09
CA GLU A 131 -17.35 5.63 -12.22
C GLU A 131 -16.58 5.69 -13.55
N MET A 132 -15.44 6.39 -13.59
CA MET A 132 -14.59 6.48 -14.77
C MET A 132 -13.95 5.14 -15.17
N GLU A 133 -13.57 4.29 -14.21
CA GLU A 133 -13.04 2.95 -14.50
C GLU A 133 -14.10 1.99 -15.05
N ASN A 134 -15.37 2.21 -14.71
CA ASN A 134 -16.49 1.37 -15.12
C ASN A 134 -17.19 1.85 -16.40
N ASP A 135 -16.81 3.01 -16.95
CA ASP A 135 -17.34 3.50 -18.21
C ASP A 135 -16.67 2.74 -19.36
N PRO A 136 -17.37 1.87 -20.09
CA PRO A 136 -16.79 1.23 -21.25
C PRO A 136 -16.41 2.34 -22.23
N VAL A 137 -15.13 2.41 -22.59
CA VAL A 137 -14.73 3.17 -23.77
C VAL A 137 -15.65 2.68 -24.89
N ASP A 138 -16.53 3.55 -25.38
CA ASP A 138 -17.30 3.30 -26.60
C ASP A 138 -16.27 3.02 -27.68
N VAL A 139 -16.02 1.73 -27.92
CA VAL A 139 -15.33 1.27 -29.12
C VAL A 139 -16.35 1.55 -30.20
N ASP A 140 -16.30 2.75 -30.76
CA ASP A 140 -16.90 3.05 -32.04
C ASP A 140 -16.32 2.03 -33.03
N SER A 141 -17.01 0.91 -33.14
CA SER A 141 -16.98 0.04 -34.28
C SER A 141 -17.62 0.82 -35.42
N GLU A 142 -16.90 1.82 -35.95
CA GLU A 142 -17.11 2.22 -37.33
C GLU A 142 -16.65 1.04 -38.19
N GLU A 143 -17.61 0.14 -38.43
CA GLU A 143 -17.77 -0.45 -39.75
C GLU A 143 -17.62 0.68 -40.77
N MET A 144 -16.43 0.83 -41.34
CA MET A 144 -16.30 1.48 -42.63
C MET A 144 -15.92 0.41 -43.64
N ASP A 145 -16.94 -0.34 -44.04
CA ASP A 145 -17.09 -0.82 -45.42
C ASP A 145 -16.57 0.26 -46.37
N ARG A 146 -15.44 -0.01 -47.02
CA ARG A 146 -15.08 0.48 -48.36
C ARG A 146 -13.85 -0.23 -48.93
#